data_AF-A0AAV8UZ02-F1
#
_entry.id   AF-A0AAV8UZ02-F1
#
_cell.length_a   1.000
_cell.length_b   1.000
_cell.length_c   1.000
_cell.angle_alpha   90.00
_cell.angle_beta   90.00
_cell.angle_gamma   90.00
#
_symmetry.space_group_name_H-M   'P 1'
#
loop_
_entity.id
_entity.type
_entity.pdbx_description
1 polymer ?
#
loop_
_entity_poly.entity_id
_entity_poly.type
_entity_poly.pdbx_seq_one_letter_code
_entity_poly.pdbx_strand_id
1 'polypeptide(L)'
;MASRDAAVGQTSGADVRNSLYKRFDDRVNNIVTSLQNIVDAASIEDKATNAVGEYQTDVEASHIAQSFEDILRLISEVEIAAITQDTMASMQELEKNILPLYQNIYISTDQALKSLKLSVDTMLAELEKHYYTSQCSIPIVP
;
A
#
# COMPACT_ATOMS: atom_id res chain seq x y z
N MET A 1 12.36 48.64 22.62
CA MET A 1 13.01 47.34 22.85
C MET A 1 12.28 46.29 22.03
N ALA A 2 13.02 45.73 21.07
CA ALA A 2 12.80 44.59 20.18
C ALA A 2 11.39 43.96 20.07
N SER A 3 10.81 44.12 18.88
CA SER A 3 9.79 43.27 18.27
C SER A 3 10.20 41.78 18.35
N ARG A 4 9.39 40.97 19.03
CA ARG A 4 9.58 39.52 19.19
C ARG A 4 8.45 38.70 18.56
N ASP A 5 7.69 39.26 17.62
CA ASP A 5 6.56 38.58 16.99
C ASP A 5 6.58 38.77 15.47
N ALA A 6 7.40 37.99 14.76
CA ALA A 6 7.25 37.75 13.32
C ALA A 6 8.17 36.62 12.85
N ALA A 7 8.05 35.43 13.45
CA ALA A 7 8.61 34.20 12.91
C ALA A 7 7.66 33.03 13.17
N VAL A 8 6.36 33.25 12.93
CA VAL A 8 5.45 32.12 12.74
C VAL A 8 5.65 31.69 11.29
N GLY A 9 6.39 30.60 11.11
CA GLY A 9 6.77 30.06 9.81
C GLY A 9 5.53 29.84 8.94
N GLN A 10 5.44 30.61 7.85
CA GLN A 10 4.58 30.25 6.74
C GLN A 10 5.17 29.00 6.12
N THR A 11 4.64 27.84 6.52
CA THR A 11 4.90 26.59 5.82
C THR A 11 4.23 26.74 4.45
N SER A 12 5.01 26.69 3.36
CA SER A 12 4.44 26.87 2.02
C SER A 12 3.41 25.78 1.77
N GLY A 13 2.30 26.09 1.09
CA GLY A 13 1.31 25.07 0.69
C GLY A 13 1.95 23.92 -0.10
N ALA A 14 3.07 24.17 -0.78
CA ALA A 14 3.89 23.17 -1.45
C ALA A 14 4.64 22.24 -0.46
N ASP A 15 5.11 22.76 0.69
CA ASP A 15 5.80 21.97 1.71
C ASP A 15 4.82 21.02 2.41
N VAL A 16 3.61 21.49 2.69
CA VAL A 16 2.53 20.66 3.24
C VAL A 16 2.17 19.55 2.26
N ARG A 17 2.04 19.87 0.98
CA ARG A 17 1.72 18.89 -0.08
C ARG A 17 2.82 17.86 -0.26
N ASN A 18 4.08 18.27 -0.29
CA ASN A 18 5.23 17.36 -0.34
C ASN A 18 5.33 16.45 0.88
N SER A 19 5.01 16.97 2.07
CA SER A 19 4.94 16.15 3.28
C SER A 19 3.82 15.10 3.19
N LEU A 20 2.68 15.44 2.60
CA LEU A 20 1.57 14.50 2.41
C LEU A 20 1.91 13.42 1.38
N TYR A 21 2.55 13.78 0.26
CA TYR A 21 3.04 12.79 -0.73
C TYR A 21 4.05 11.84 -0.13
N LYS A 22 5.04 12.36 0.61
CA LYS A 22 6.04 11.51 1.26
C LYS A 22 5.39 10.52 2.22
N ARG A 23 4.44 10.98 3.04
CA ARG A 23 3.70 10.11 3.96
C ARG A 23 2.87 9.06 3.20
N PHE A 24 2.24 9.41 2.08
CA PHE A 24 1.50 8.47 1.24
C PHE A 24 2.42 7.42 0.61
N ASP A 25 3.52 7.84 -0.01
CA ASP A 25 4.51 6.94 -0.62
C ASP A 25 5.10 5.98 0.43
N ASP A 26 5.44 6.49 1.61
CA ASP A 26 5.91 5.67 2.73
C ASP A 26 4.87 4.62 3.13
N ARG A 27 3.57 4.95 3.15
CA ARG A 27 2.50 4.00 3.47
C ARG A 27 2.27 2.96 2.38
N VAL A 28 2.32 3.35 1.11
CA VAL A 28 2.23 2.40 -0.02
C VAL A 28 3.40 1.44 -0.01
N ASN A 29 4.62 1.93 0.20
CA ASN A 29 5.81 1.09 0.30
C ASN A 29 5.72 0.09 1.45
N ASN A 30 5.17 0.49 2.60
CA ASN A 30 4.95 -0.43 3.72
C ASN A 30 3.93 -1.53 3.37
N ILE A 31 2.83 -1.20 2.69
CA ILE A 31 1.84 -2.20 2.25
C ILE A 31 2.49 -3.20 1.28
N VAL A 32 3.24 -2.72 0.29
CA VAL A 32 3.93 -3.58 -0.68
C VAL A 32 4.94 -4.50 0.01
N THR A 33 5.70 -3.96 0.96
CA THR A 33 6.69 -4.73 1.73
C THR A 33 6.02 -5.81 2.57
N SER A 34 4.96 -5.47 3.30
CA SER A 34 4.20 -6.43 4.10
C SER A 34 3.54 -7.51 3.26
N LEU A 35 3.02 -7.17 2.07
CA LEU A 35 2.50 -8.16 1.13
C LEU A 35 3.59 -9.09 0.61
N GLN A 36 4.77 -8.56 0.29
CA GLN A 36 5.90 -9.39 -0.13
C GLN A 36 6.30 -10.37 0.98
N ASN A 37 6.35 -9.92 2.23
CA ASN A 37 6.64 -10.77 3.39
C ASN A 37 5.59 -11.88 3.58
N ILE A 38 4.30 -11.62 3.30
CA ILE A 38 3.25 -12.64 3.31
C ILE A 38 3.46 -13.66 2.20
N VAL A 39 3.81 -13.23 0.99
CA VAL A 39 4.10 -14.15 -0.13
C VAL A 39 5.30 -15.04 0.20
N ASP A 40 6.34 -14.47 0.78
CA ASP A 40 7.53 -15.22 1.18
C ASP A 40 7.21 -16.21 2.32
N ALA A 41 6.38 -15.82 3.29
CA ALA A 41 5.92 -16.67 4.40
C ALA A 41 4.94 -17.78 3.97
N ALA A 42 4.27 -17.63 2.82
CA ALA A 42 3.37 -18.63 2.26
C ALA A 42 4.11 -19.78 1.53
N SER A 43 5.42 -19.66 1.33
CA SER A 43 6.26 -20.74 0.80
C SER A 43 6.25 -21.93 1.76
N ILE A 44 5.88 -23.11 1.26
CA ILE A 44 5.75 -24.32 2.07
C ILE A 44 7.14 -24.91 2.33
N GLU A 45 7.63 -24.78 3.55
CA GLU A 45 8.88 -25.37 4.04
C GLU A 45 8.59 -26.39 5.17
N ASP A 46 9.49 -26.50 6.17
CA ASP A 46 9.31 -27.38 7.34
C ASP A 46 8.14 -26.90 8.24
N LYS A 47 7.53 -27.82 8.99
CA LYS A 47 6.40 -27.59 9.89
C LYS A 47 6.67 -26.47 10.91
N ALA A 48 7.90 -26.35 11.39
CA ALA A 48 8.30 -25.26 12.28
C ALA A 48 8.32 -23.90 11.56
N THR A 49 8.84 -23.86 10.33
CA THR A 49 8.86 -22.66 9.49
C THR A 49 7.45 -22.23 9.09
N ASN A 50 6.58 -23.18 8.74
CA ASN A 50 5.19 -22.88 8.37
C ASN A 50 4.38 -22.32 9.54
N ALA A 51 4.60 -22.81 10.77
CA ALA A 51 3.96 -22.25 11.97
C ALA A 51 4.44 -20.82 12.26
N VAL A 52 5.73 -20.53 12.04
CA VAL A 52 6.27 -19.16 12.15
C VAL A 52 5.71 -18.27 11.04
N GLY A 53 5.62 -18.79 9.81
CA GLY A 53 5.04 -18.11 8.65
C GLY A 53 3.57 -17.76 8.83
N GLU A 54 2.79 -18.61 9.50
CA GLU A 54 1.39 -18.35 9.84
C GLU A 54 1.26 -17.15 10.80
N TYR A 55 2.03 -17.12 11.90
CA TYR A 55 2.05 -15.97 12.81
C TYR A 55 2.57 -14.70 12.14
N GLN A 56 3.60 -14.83 11.29
CA GLN A 56 4.18 -13.70 10.58
C GLN A 56 3.19 -13.13 9.56
N THR A 57 2.38 -13.98 8.91
CA THR A 57 1.30 -13.56 8.03
C THR A 57 0.23 -12.75 8.75
N ASP A 58 -0.19 -13.17 9.95
CA ASP A 58 -1.15 -12.42 10.77
C ASP A 58 -0.63 -11.03 11.17
N VAL A 59 0.65 -10.94 11.54
CA VAL A 59 1.30 -9.67 11.90
C VAL A 59 1.36 -8.74 10.68
N GLU A 60 1.80 -9.24 9.53
CA GLU A 60 1.87 -8.47 8.30
C GLU A 60 0.48 -8.04 7.80
N ALA A 61 -0.55 -8.89 7.96
CA ALA A 61 -1.94 -8.52 7.66
C ALA A 61 -2.44 -7.36 8.54
N SER A 62 -2.08 -7.35 9.83
CA SER A 62 -2.37 -6.23 10.72
C SER A 62 -1.63 -4.95 10.31
N HIS A 63 -0.37 -5.05 9.87
CA HIS A 63 0.39 -3.90 9.37
C HIS A 63 -0.19 -3.32 8.08
N ILE A 64 -0.71 -4.17 7.19
CA ILE A 64 -1.42 -3.76 5.98
C ILE A 64 -2.70 -3.00 6.35
N ALA A 65 -3.53 -3.56 7.23
CA ALA A 65 -4.77 -2.92 7.68
C ALA A 65 -4.51 -1.54 8.29
N GLN A 66 -3.51 -1.43 9.16
CA GLN A 66 -3.10 -0.16 9.77
C GLN A 66 -2.60 0.86 8.73
N SER A 67 -1.84 0.42 7.73
CA SER A 67 -1.37 1.30 6.65
C SER A 67 -2.52 1.84 5.80
N PHE A 68 -3.58 1.04 5.59
CA PHE A 68 -4.79 1.50 4.92
C PHE A 68 -5.60 2.51 5.75
N GLU A 69 -5.74 2.28 7.06
CA GLU A 69 -6.38 3.25 7.96
C GLU A 69 -5.64 4.60 7.94
N ASP A 70 -4.30 4.57 7.94
CA ASP A 70 -3.47 5.76 7.83
C ASP A 70 -3.62 6.49 6.48
N ILE A 71 -3.77 5.76 5.37
CA ILE A 71 -4.06 6.35 4.06
C ILE A 71 -5.43 7.02 4.07
N LEU A 72 -6.47 6.36 4.61
CA LEU A 72 -7.81 6.93 4.72
C LEU A 72 -7.80 8.22 5.56
N ARG A 73 -7.06 8.22 6.67
CA ARG A 73 -6.88 9.41 7.49
C ARG A 73 -6.18 10.54 6.73
N LEU A 74 -5.17 10.21 5.91
CA LEU A 74 -4.44 11.18 5.10
C LEU A 74 -5.34 11.76 3.98
N ILE A 75 -6.24 10.95 3.41
CA ILE A 75 -7.26 11.40 2.47
C ILE A 75 -8.23 12.38 3.15
N SER A 76 -8.69 12.08 4.37
CA SER A 76 -9.53 13.01 5.14
C SER A 76 -8.79 14.31 5.49
N GLU A 77 -7.50 14.24 5.84
CA GLU A 77 -6.65 15.43 6.05
C GLU A 77 -6.56 16.30 4.78
N VAL A 78 -6.43 15.67 3.61
CA VAL A 78 -6.42 16.36 2.30
C VAL A 78 -7.79 16.99 1.99
N GLU A 79 -8.88 16.29 2.27
CA GLU A 79 -10.24 16.78 2.05
C GLU A 79 -10.53 18.03 2.91
N ILE A 80 -10.15 18.00 4.19
CA ILE A 80 -10.27 19.15 5.10
C ILE A 80 -9.40 20.32 4.61
N ALA A 81 -8.17 20.06 4.14
CA ALA A 81 -7.29 21.08 3.59
C ALA A 81 -7.87 21.71 2.30
N ALA A 82 -8.50 20.92 1.44
CA ALA A 82 -9.12 21.39 0.20
C ALA A 82 -10.37 22.27 0.45
N ILE A 83 -11.14 21.98 1.51
CA ILE A 83 -12.32 22.77 1.93
C ILE A 83 -11.91 24.09 2.60
N THR A 84 -10.79 24.10 3.33
CA THR A 84 -10.33 25.27 4.10
C THR A 84 -9.49 26.26 3.29
N GLN A 85 -8.93 25.86 2.14
CA GLN A 85 -8.28 26.76 1.18
C GLN A 85 -9.28 27.28 0.13
N ASP A 86 -9.32 28.60 -0.04
CA ASP A 86 -10.24 29.41 -0.87
C ASP A 86 -10.84 28.67 -2.09
N THR A 87 -12.16 28.46 -2.04
CA THR A 87 -12.89 27.42 -2.80
C THR A 87 -12.80 27.52 -4.32
N MET A 88 -12.42 28.68 -4.88
CA MET A 88 -12.34 28.90 -6.32
C MET A 88 -10.93 28.65 -6.89
N ALA A 89 -9.88 28.96 -6.12
CA ALA A 89 -8.49 28.63 -6.49
C ALA A 89 -8.19 27.14 -6.24
N SER A 90 -8.78 26.57 -5.19
CA SER A 90 -8.67 25.15 -4.82
C SER A 90 -9.24 24.22 -5.90
N MET A 91 -10.41 24.52 -6.48
CA MET A 91 -10.99 23.70 -7.56
C MET A 91 -10.12 23.65 -8.83
N GLN A 92 -9.55 24.79 -9.25
CA GLN A 92 -8.65 24.85 -10.41
C GLN A 92 -7.33 24.11 -10.14
N GLU A 93 -6.84 24.15 -8.91
CA GLU A 93 -5.62 23.44 -8.50
C GLU A 93 -5.86 21.93 -8.32
N LEU A 94 -7.07 21.54 -7.90
CA LEU A 94 -7.55 20.16 -7.78
C LEU A 94 -7.67 19.49 -9.16
N GLU A 95 -8.35 20.13 -10.12
CA GLU A 95 -8.46 19.61 -11.48
C GLU A 95 -7.09 19.51 -12.17
N LYS A 96 -6.23 20.50 -11.96
CA LYS A 96 -4.94 20.57 -12.66
C LYS A 96 -3.89 19.63 -12.09
N ASN A 97 -3.91 19.36 -10.79
CA ASN A 97 -2.87 18.57 -10.13
C ASN A 97 -3.37 17.23 -9.58
N ILE A 98 -4.56 17.17 -8.97
CA ILE A 98 -5.02 15.93 -8.30
C ILE A 98 -5.55 14.91 -9.30
N LEU A 99 -6.29 15.33 -10.34
CA LEU A 99 -6.81 14.40 -11.35
C LEU A 99 -5.72 13.58 -12.05
N PRO A 100 -4.66 14.19 -12.63
CA PRO A 100 -3.59 13.43 -13.27
C PRO A 100 -2.76 12.61 -12.27
N LEU A 101 -2.67 13.03 -11.00
CA LEU A 101 -2.03 12.25 -9.95
C LEU A 101 -2.82 10.99 -9.62
N TYR A 102 -4.13 11.12 -9.43
CA TYR A 102 -5.01 9.98 -9.17
C TYR A 102 -4.95 8.97 -10.33
N GLN A 103 -4.87 9.48 -11.56
CA GLN A 103 -4.72 8.67 -12.75
C GLN A 103 -3.39 7.91 -12.79
N ASN A 104 -2.28 8.56 -12.43
CA ASN A 104 -0.97 7.89 -12.37
C ASN A 104 -0.91 6.84 -11.25
N ILE A 105 -1.44 7.15 -10.07
CA ILE A 105 -1.52 6.21 -8.95
C ILE A 105 -2.37 5.00 -9.34
N TYR A 106 -3.52 5.23 -9.98
CA TYR A 106 -4.38 4.17 -10.48
C TYR A 106 -3.67 3.27 -11.49
N ILE A 107 -2.98 3.85 -12.47
CA ILE A 107 -2.23 3.09 -13.50
C ILE A 107 -1.11 2.27 -12.86
N SER A 108 -0.31 2.87 -11.97
CA SER A 108 0.78 2.18 -11.28
C SER A 108 0.27 1.03 -10.43
N THR A 109 -0.83 1.25 -9.70
CA THR A 109 -1.43 0.24 -8.84
C THR A 109 -2.03 -0.89 -9.66
N ASP A 110 -2.74 -0.59 -10.76
CA ASP A 110 -3.30 -1.58 -11.68
C ASP A 110 -2.19 -2.42 -12.34
N GLN A 111 -1.06 -1.83 -12.71
CA GLN A 111 0.10 -2.55 -13.24
C GLN A 111 0.72 -3.47 -12.20
N ALA A 112 0.91 -2.99 -10.96
CA ALA A 112 1.42 -3.81 -9.87
C ALA A 112 0.49 -4.99 -9.57
N LEU A 113 -0.83 -4.75 -9.55
CA LEU A 113 -1.84 -5.78 -9.32
C LEU A 113 -1.84 -6.83 -10.42
N LYS A 114 -1.70 -6.43 -11.69
CA LYS A 114 -1.58 -7.35 -12.83
C LYS A 114 -0.30 -8.19 -12.75
N SER A 115 0.82 -7.59 -12.36
CA SER A 115 2.07 -8.31 -12.15
C SER A 115 1.95 -9.32 -11.02
N LEU A 116 1.32 -8.94 -9.91
CA LEU A 116 1.08 -9.81 -8.77
C LEU A 116 0.19 -10.99 -9.18
N LYS A 117 -0.91 -10.73 -9.90
CA LYS A 117 -1.78 -11.79 -10.43
C LYS A 117 -0.99 -12.81 -11.26
N LEU A 118 -0.14 -12.35 -12.17
CA LEU A 118 0.68 -13.23 -13.01
C LEU A 118 1.62 -14.10 -12.16
N SER A 119 2.23 -13.52 -11.13
CA SER A 119 3.10 -14.25 -10.20
C SER A 119 2.32 -15.32 -9.43
N VAL A 120 1.14 -14.97 -8.91
CA VAL A 120 0.26 -15.89 -8.19
C VAL A 120 -0.22 -17.02 -9.08
N ASP A 121 -0.67 -16.73 -10.31
CA ASP A 121 -1.09 -17.74 -11.28
C ASP A 121 0.07 -18.71 -11.62
N THR A 122 1.30 -18.19 -11.70
CA THR A 122 2.51 -19.00 -11.95
C THR A 122 2.83 -19.90 -10.77
N MET A 123 2.79 -19.37 -9.55
CA MET A 123 3.03 -20.13 -8.32
C MET A 123 1.96 -21.21 -8.10
N LEU A 124 0.69 -20.92 -8.41
CA LEU A 124 -0.41 -21.90 -8.39
C LEU A 124 -0.18 -23.04 -9.39
N ALA A 125 0.23 -22.70 -10.61
CA ALA A 125 0.53 -23.72 -11.63
C ALA A 125 1.74 -24.59 -11.22
N GLU A 126 2.76 -23.99 -10.59
CA GLU A 126 3.90 -24.70 -10.05
C GLU A 126 3.49 -25.61 -8.87
N LEU A 127 2.64 -25.12 -7.97
CA LEU A 127 2.07 -25.89 -6.87
C LEU A 127 1.24 -27.08 -7.38
N GLU A 128 0.36 -26.88 -8.37
CA GLU A 128 -0.42 -27.95 -9.01
C GLU A 128 0.50 -28.98 -9.65
N LYS A 129 1.51 -28.54 -10.39
CA LYS A 129 2.50 -29.44 -11.00
C LYS A 129 3.24 -30.24 -9.92
N HIS A 130 3.66 -29.63 -8.82
CA HIS A 130 4.30 -30.32 -7.70
C HIS A 130 3.35 -31.28 -7.00
N TYR A 131 2.08 -30.91 -6.83
CA TYR A 131 1.04 -31.79 -6.29
C TYR A 131 0.87 -33.04 -7.14
N TYR A 132 0.71 -32.89 -8.47
CA TYR A 132 0.53 -34.01 -9.40
C TYR A 132 1.79 -34.84 -9.66
N THR A 133 2.99 -34.28 -9.47
CA THR A 133 4.27 -35.01 -9.63
C THR A 133 4.78 -35.62 -8.33
N SER A 134 4.26 -35.21 -7.18
CA SER A 134 4.60 -35.82 -5.89
C SER A 134 4.00 -37.24 -5.77
N GLN A 135 4.76 -38.16 -5.17
CA GLN A 135 4.34 -39.55 -4.90
C GLN A 135 3.21 -39.65 -3.84
N CYS A 136 2.73 -38.52 -3.33
CA CYS A 136 1.62 -38.40 -2.37
C CYS A 136 0.28 -38.13 -3.07
N SER A 137 0.05 -38.72 -4.24
CA SER A 137 -1.28 -38.80 -4.84
C SER A 137 -2.14 -39.70 -3.96
N ILE A 138 -2.98 -39.09 -3.12
CA ILE A 138 -4.03 -39.81 -2.40
C ILE A 138 -4.93 -40.42 -3.49
N PRO A 139 -5.11 -41.75 -3.54
CA PRO A 139 -5.97 -42.35 -4.53
C PRO A 139 -7.39 -41.83 -4.31
N ILE A 140 -7.95 -41.20 -5.34
CA ILE A 140 -9.37 -40.87 -5.39
C ILE A 140 -10.09 -42.22 -5.42
N VAL A 141 -10.52 -42.71 -4.25
CA VAL A 141 -11.35 -43.90 -4.12
C VAL A 141 -12.76 -43.52 -4.62
N PRO A 142 -13.38 -44.31 -5.52
CA PRO A 142 -14.73 -44.06 -6.03
C PRO A 142 -15.81 -44.17 -4.95
#